data_AF-A0A378N9M9-F1
#
_entry.id   AF-A0A378N9M9-F1
#
_cell.length_a   1.000
_cell.length_b   1.000
_cell.length_c   1.000
_cell.angle_alpha   90.00
_cell.angle_beta   90.00
_cell.angle_gamma   90.00
#
_symmetry.space_group_name_H-M   'P 1'
#
loop_
_entity.id
_entity.type
_entity.pdbx_description
1 polymer ?
#
loop_
_entity_poly.entity_id
_entity_poly.type
_entity_poly.pdbx_seq_one_letter_code
_entity_poly.pdbx_strand_id
1 'polypeptide(L)'
;MKRTLSFEFSRVTEAAALAAYSWLGRGDKNAADEAAVKAMRFMLNQMEIRGEVVIGEGEIDEAPMLYIGEKIGLSRLEDEEISIAVDPIDGTRMTAMGQANALSVLAAGGKETFLKAPDMYMEKLVVGQECKGMIDLNLPLEQNLRRVASKKGKLLSQLTIAILAKPRHEKIIADVQKLGVRVIAIPDGDVATAVQCCLPESELDLLYGIGGAPEGVVAGAAVRALGGDMQARLIPRNQVKGNSPENLTATEKELSRCNEMNVPVNTVLKLEDLVRDDNIVFVATGITSGELLKGIKRRGNIASTETLLIRGKSRTIRKIQSDHYVDRKDNELLSLLDL
;
A
#
# COMPACT_ATOMS: atom_id res chain seq x y z
N MET A 1 -4.16 6.97 -19.29
CA MET A 1 -4.38 5.53 -19.13
C MET A 1 -5.67 5.07 -19.78
N LYS A 2 -5.56 4.24 -20.82
CA LYS A 2 -6.66 3.43 -21.38
C LYS A 2 -7.48 2.76 -20.27
N ARG A 3 -8.81 2.83 -20.39
CA ARG A 3 -9.75 2.21 -19.43
C ARG A 3 -9.59 0.68 -19.36
N THR A 4 -9.22 0.05 -20.47
CA THR A 4 -9.00 -1.40 -20.57
C THR A 4 -7.86 -1.87 -19.67
N LEU A 5 -6.76 -1.11 -19.59
CA LEU A 5 -5.62 -1.41 -18.72
C LEU A 5 -6.02 -1.51 -17.24
N SER A 6 -7.05 -0.80 -16.79
CA SER A 6 -7.50 -0.84 -15.39
C SER A 6 -7.86 -2.26 -14.94
N PHE A 7 -8.51 -3.07 -15.79
CA PHE A 7 -8.87 -4.45 -15.45
C PHE A 7 -7.68 -5.42 -15.58
N GLU A 8 -6.74 -5.17 -16.49
CA GLU A 8 -5.53 -5.99 -16.58
C GLU A 8 -4.71 -5.93 -15.29
N PHE A 9 -4.67 -4.78 -14.61
CA PHE A 9 -4.03 -4.66 -13.29
C PHE A 9 -4.71 -5.51 -12.20
N SER A 10 -6.01 -5.85 -12.32
CA SER A 10 -6.65 -6.78 -11.37
C SER A 10 -5.96 -8.14 -11.41
N ARG A 11 -5.74 -8.66 -12.63
CA ARG A 11 -5.08 -9.95 -12.88
C ARG A 11 -3.65 -10.00 -12.34
N VAL A 12 -2.95 -8.86 -12.34
CA VAL A 12 -1.59 -8.74 -11.76
C VAL A 12 -1.61 -9.03 -10.27
N THR A 13 -2.44 -8.33 -9.49
CA THR A 13 -2.55 -8.57 -8.04
C THR A 13 -3.20 -9.93 -7.71
N GLU A 14 -4.11 -10.42 -8.56
CA GLU A 14 -4.68 -11.78 -8.42
C GLU A 14 -3.60 -12.86 -8.55
N ALA A 15 -2.71 -12.75 -9.55
CA ALA A 15 -1.61 -13.69 -9.74
C ALA A 15 -0.62 -13.66 -8.57
N ALA A 16 -0.23 -12.46 -8.15
CA ALA A 16 0.66 -12.27 -7.01
C ALA A 16 0.07 -12.83 -5.71
N ALA A 17 -1.21 -12.57 -5.44
CA ALA A 17 -1.89 -13.08 -4.27
C ALA A 17 -2.02 -14.61 -4.29
N LEU A 18 -2.31 -15.21 -5.46
CA LEU A 18 -2.37 -16.67 -5.63
C LEU A 18 -1.00 -17.32 -5.39
N ALA A 19 0.09 -16.70 -5.86
CA ALA A 19 1.45 -17.20 -5.63
C ALA A 19 1.83 -17.10 -4.13
N ALA A 20 1.53 -15.97 -3.49
CA ALA A 20 1.74 -15.78 -2.05
C ALA A 20 0.96 -16.80 -1.19
N TYR A 21 -0.27 -17.13 -1.60
CA TYR A 21 -1.15 -18.03 -0.87
C TYR A 21 -0.58 -19.44 -0.72
N SER A 22 0.24 -19.91 -1.66
CA SER A 22 0.92 -21.21 -1.56
C SER A 22 1.89 -21.28 -0.37
N TRP A 23 2.33 -20.13 0.13
CA TRP A 23 3.21 -19.99 1.30
C TRP A 23 2.48 -19.60 2.59
N LEU A 24 1.14 -19.54 2.55
CA LEU A 24 0.31 -19.20 3.70
C LEU A 24 0.58 -20.14 4.88
N GLY A 25 0.98 -19.58 6.03
CA GLY A 25 1.20 -20.33 7.26
C GLY A 25 2.45 -21.21 7.26
N ARG A 26 3.36 -21.07 6.28
CA ARG A 26 4.59 -21.88 6.17
C ARG A 26 5.80 -21.33 6.92
N GLY A 27 5.65 -20.20 7.62
CA GLY A 27 6.72 -19.59 8.42
C GLY A 27 7.84 -18.92 7.62
N ASP A 28 7.78 -18.94 6.29
CA ASP A 28 8.77 -18.32 5.41
C ASP A 28 8.18 -17.09 4.72
N LYS A 29 8.46 -15.92 5.30
CA LYS A 29 8.00 -14.64 4.74
C LYS A 29 8.73 -14.28 3.45
N ASN A 30 9.98 -14.68 3.30
CA ASN A 30 10.80 -14.28 2.15
C ASN A 30 10.40 -15.11 0.93
N ALA A 31 10.14 -16.40 1.10
CA ALA A 31 9.66 -17.25 0.01
C ALA A 31 8.25 -16.85 -0.45
N ALA A 32 7.37 -16.47 0.48
CA ALA A 32 6.05 -15.93 0.13
C ALA A 32 6.18 -14.67 -0.75
N ASP A 33 7.03 -13.74 -0.33
CA ASP A 33 7.29 -12.48 -1.00
C ASP A 33 7.91 -12.67 -2.38
N GLU A 34 8.97 -13.50 -2.46
CA GLU A 34 9.62 -13.84 -3.72
C GLU A 34 8.64 -14.45 -4.74
N ALA A 35 7.73 -15.32 -4.28
CA ALA A 35 6.70 -15.90 -5.14
C ALA A 35 5.74 -14.82 -5.69
N ALA A 36 5.29 -13.90 -4.83
CA ALA A 36 4.42 -12.80 -5.22
C ALA A 36 5.09 -11.83 -6.20
N VAL A 37 6.34 -11.43 -5.91
CA VAL A 37 7.18 -10.58 -6.76
C VAL A 37 7.31 -11.18 -8.16
N LYS A 38 7.67 -12.47 -8.25
CA LYS A 38 7.82 -13.17 -9.55
C LYS A 38 6.53 -13.18 -10.34
N ALA A 39 5.42 -13.57 -9.71
CA ALA A 39 4.12 -13.64 -10.38
C ALA A 39 3.62 -12.25 -10.82
N MET A 40 3.78 -11.25 -9.96
CA MET A 40 3.43 -9.85 -10.27
C MET A 40 4.23 -9.35 -11.47
N ARG A 41 5.56 -9.49 -11.43
CA ARG A 41 6.47 -9.06 -12.49
C ARG A 41 6.18 -9.77 -13.81
N PHE A 42 5.94 -11.07 -13.77
CA PHE A 42 5.57 -11.86 -14.95
C PHE A 42 4.32 -11.28 -15.61
N MET A 43 3.25 -11.05 -14.84
CA MET A 43 2.01 -10.49 -15.36
C MET A 43 2.18 -9.07 -15.92
N LEU A 44 2.94 -8.22 -15.23
CA LEU A 44 3.25 -6.86 -15.69
C LEU A 44 3.98 -6.85 -17.03
N ASN A 45 4.91 -7.79 -17.24
CA ASN A 45 5.66 -7.91 -18.50
C ASN A 45 4.83 -8.36 -19.71
N GLN A 46 3.62 -8.89 -19.49
CA GLN A 46 2.70 -9.23 -20.58
C GLN A 46 1.81 -8.05 -21.01
N MET A 47 1.84 -6.93 -20.29
CA MET A 47 0.96 -5.79 -20.55
C MET A 47 1.49 -4.89 -21.69
N GLU A 48 0.57 -4.33 -22.48
CA GLU A 48 0.85 -3.32 -23.53
C GLU A 48 1.06 -1.92 -22.90
N ILE A 49 2.16 -1.79 -22.16
CA ILE A 49 2.59 -0.56 -21.47
C ILE A 49 4.10 -0.37 -21.63
N ARG A 50 4.55 0.88 -21.53
CA ARG A 50 5.92 1.24 -21.16
C ARG A 50 5.92 1.60 -19.67
N GLY A 51 6.01 0.59 -18.82
CA GLY A 51 5.95 0.76 -17.38
C GLY A 51 7.31 1.06 -16.77
N GLU A 52 7.32 1.89 -15.73
CA GLU A 52 8.46 2.08 -14.83
C GLU A 52 8.01 1.85 -13.39
N VAL A 53 8.71 0.97 -12.67
CA VAL A 53 8.52 0.80 -11.23
C VAL A 53 9.11 2.02 -10.52
N VAL A 54 8.28 2.82 -9.87
CA VAL A 54 8.71 4.03 -9.13
C VAL A 54 8.72 3.81 -7.62
N ILE A 55 7.99 2.79 -7.17
CA ILE A 55 7.96 2.27 -5.81
C ILE A 55 7.88 0.74 -5.94
N GLY A 56 8.75 0.00 -5.26
CA GLY A 56 8.79 -1.45 -5.31
C GLY A 56 9.66 -2.04 -4.21
N GLU A 57 10.25 -3.21 -4.46
CA GLU A 57 10.93 -4.05 -3.45
C GLU A 57 12.21 -3.44 -2.86
N GLY A 58 12.74 -2.41 -3.50
CA GLY A 58 13.93 -1.71 -3.06
C GLY A 58 14.75 -1.14 -4.21
N GLU A 59 16.00 -0.81 -3.91
CA GLU A 59 16.96 -0.33 -4.89
C GLU A 59 17.51 -1.48 -5.75
N ILE A 60 18.04 -1.17 -6.93
CA ILE A 60 18.56 -2.17 -7.88
C ILE A 60 19.64 -3.09 -7.29
N ASP A 61 20.44 -2.57 -6.36
CA ASP A 61 21.51 -3.33 -5.68
C ASP A 61 20.98 -4.25 -4.57
N GLU A 62 19.73 -4.03 -4.12
CA GLU A 62 19.12 -4.70 -2.97
C GLU A 62 17.96 -5.62 -3.38
N ALA A 63 17.30 -5.33 -4.52
CA ALA A 63 16.16 -6.08 -5.03
C ALA A 63 16.40 -6.57 -6.49
N PRO A 64 16.39 -7.88 -6.76
CA PRO A 64 16.65 -8.42 -8.10
C PRO A 64 15.47 -8.24 -9.08
N MET A 65 14.28 -7.93 -8.58
CA MET A 65 13.03 -7.80 -9.33
C MET A 65 12.17 -6.72 -8.69
N LEU A 66 11.39 -6.01 -9.51
CA LEU A 66 10.54 -4.89 -9.11
C LEU A 66 11.30 -3.81 -8.33
N TYR A 67 12.56 -3.58 -8.69
CA TYR A 67 13.38 -2.53 -8.11
C TYR A 67 12.99 -1.14 -8.66
N ILE A 68 13.29 -0.09 -7.90
CA ILE A 68 13.02 1.29 -8.29
C ILE A 68 13.78 1.63 -9.59
N GLY A 69 13.04 1.99 -10.63
CA GLY A 69 13.53 2.29 -11.97
C GLY A 69 13.43 1.12 -12.97
N GLU A 70 13.00 -0.07 -12.53
CA GLU A 70 12.82 -1.20 -13.44
C GLU A 70 11.81 -0.88 -14.56
N LYS A 71 12.15 -1.25 -15.80
CA LYS A 71 11.25 -1.14 -16.96
C LYS A 71 10.46 -2.43 -17.13
N ILE A 72 9.15 -2.31 -17.27
CA ILE A 72 8.22 -3.44 -17.35
C ILE A 72 7.16 -3.24 -18.44
N GLY A 73 6.59 -4.36 -18.90
CA GLY A 73 5.63 -4.39 -20.00
C GLY A 73 6.29 -4.62 -21.36
N LEU A 74 5.47 -4.93 -22.36
CA LEU A 74 5.90 -5.22 -23.74
C LEU A 74 6.65 -4.04 -24.39
N SER A 75 6.42 -2.84 -23.89
CA SER A 75 7.20 -1.64 -24.16
C SER A 75 7.31 -1.26 -25.65
N ARG A 76 6.23 -1.43 -26.42
CA ARG A 76 6.18 -0.95 -27.82
C ARG A 76 6.17 0.58 -27.88
N LEU A 77 6.51 1.17 -29.02
CA LEU A 77 6.62 2.64 -29.17
C LEU A 77 5.25 3.35 -29.08
N GLU A 78 4.17 2.64 -29.39
CA GLU A 78 2.79 3.11 -29.32
C GLU A 78 2.12 2.92 -27.94
N ASP A 79 2.76 2.18 -27.03
CA ASP A 79 2.23 1.90 -25.69
C ASP A 79 2.21 3.17 -24.81
N GLU A 80 1.41 3.19 -23.76
CA GLU A 80 1.38 4.33 -22.83
C GLU A 80 2.54 4.26 -21.83
N GLU A 81 3.17 5.40 -21.51
CA GLU A 81 4.10 5.50 -20.38
C GLU A 81 3.32 5.50 -19.07
N ILE A 82 3.62 4.53 -18.20
CA ILE A 82 2.91 4.31 -16.93
C ILE A 82 3.93 4.25 -15.80
N SER A 83 3.69 4.99 -14.72
CA SER A 83 4.42 4.80 -13.46
C SER A 83 3.66 3.81 -12.59
N ILE A 84 4.38 2.88 -11.97
CA ILE A 84 3.82 1.77 -11.20
C ILE A 84 4.44 1.77 -9.80
N ALA A 85 3.57 1.73 -8.79
CA ALA A 85 3.92 1.49 -7.41
C ALA A 85 3.38 0.12 -7.01
N VAL A 86 4.26 -0.77 -6.55
CA VAL A 86 3.89 -2.14 -6.18
C VAL A 86 4.19 -2.42 -4.72
N ASP A 87 3.34 -3.25 -4.14
CA ASP A 87 3.60 -3.96 -2.89
C ASP A 87 3.04 -5.38 -3.07
N PRO A 88 3.88 -6.33 -3.56
CA PRO A 88 3.46 -7.69 -3.86
C PRO A 88 2.78 -8.38 -2.69
N ILE A 89 3.22 -8.11 -1.45
CA ILE A 89 2.55 -8.54 -0.22
C ILE A 89 2.64 -7.46 0.88
N ASP A 90 1.56 -6.68 1.04
CA ASP A 90 1.34 -5.91 2.27
C ASP A 90 1.01 -6.91 3.40
N GLY A 91 2.03 -7.23 4.20
CA GLY A 91 1.93 -8.19 5.29
C GLY A 91 2.63 -9.53 5.07
N THR A 92 3.86 -9.56 4.55
CA THR A 92 4.67 -10.79 4.40
C THR A 92 4.71 -11.65 5.67
N ARG A 93 4.89 -11.02 6.84
CA ARG A 93 4.83 -11.70 8.15
C ARG A 93 3.44 -12.31 8.42
N MET A 94 2.36 -11.61 8.07
CA MET A 94 0.99 -12.09 8.24
C MET A 94 0.74 -13.32 7.36
N THR A 95 1.19 -13.29 6.09
CA THR A 95 1.15 -14.44 5.18
C THR A 95 1.91 -15.63 5.75
N ALA A 96 3.17 -15.43 6.15
CA ALA A 96 3.99 -16.51 6.71
C ALA A 96 3.38 -17.15 7.97
N MET A 97 2.69 -16.36 8.80
CA MET A 97 2.07 -16.81 10.04
C MET A 97 0.61 -17.24 9.90
N GLY A 98 0.02 -17.19 8.70
CA GLY A 98 -1.39 -17.52 8.51
C GLY A 98 -2.37 -16.53 9.15
N GLN A 99 -1.97 -15.28 9.33
CA GLN A 99 -2.76 -14.23 9.98
C GLN A 99 -3.64 -13.47 8.98
N ALA A 100 -4.69 -12.84 9.49
CA ALA A 100 -5.62 -12.03 8.72
C ALA A 100 -4.98 -10.78 8.08
N ASN A 101 -5.70 -10.15 7.14
CA ASN A 101 -5.38 -8.85 6.51
C ASN A 101 -4.14 -8.78 5.60
N ALA A 102 -3.58 -9.89 5.11
CA ALA A 102 -2.54 -9.84 4.09
C ALA A 102 -3.16 -9.63 2.68
N LEU A 103 -2.54 -8.78 1.88
CA LEU A 103 -3.02 -8.43 0.53
C LEU A 103 -1.87 -8.20 -0.44
N SER A 104 -2.13 -8.36 -1.73
CA SER A 104 -1.24 -7.90 -2.80
C SER A 104 -1.77 -6.60 -3.39
N VAL A 105 -0.91 -5.59 -3.58
CA VAL A 105 -1.33 -4.23 -3.94
C VAL A 105 -0.52 -3.66 -5.10
N LEU A 106 -1.21 -2.90 -5.94
CA LEU A 106 -0.61 -2.14 -7.02
C LEU A 106 -1.34 -0.81 -7.21
N ALA A 107 -0.59 0.25 -7.46
CA ALA A 107 -1.09 1.49 -8.02
C ALA A 107 -0.40 1.80 -9.36
N ALA A 108 -1.18 2.22 -10.35
CA ALA A 108 -0.69 2.62 -11.66
C ALA A 108 -1.22 4.01 -12.03
N GLY A 109 -0.34 4.85 -12.56
CA GLY A 109 -0.64 6.22 -12.94
C GLY A 109 -0.03 6.60 -14.29
N GLY A 110 -0.25 7.84 -14.73
CA GLY A 110 0.58 8.38 -15.81
C GLY A 110 2.05 8.47 -15.40
N LYS A 111 2.90 8.84 -16.35
CA LYS A 111 4.30 9.16 -16.07
C LYS A 111 4.39 10.25 -15.00
N GLU A 112 5.26 10.04 -14.01
CA GLU A 112 5.49 10.95 -12.87
C GLU A 112 4.26 11.20 -11.97
N THR A 113 3.23 10.35 -12.04
CA THR A 113 2.06 10.51 -11.18
C THR A 113 2.38 10.28 -9.70
N PHE A 114 3.37 9.45 -9.38
CA PHE A 114 3.74 9.11 -8.00
C PHE A 114 5.05 9.77 -7.58
N LEU A 115 5.14 10.14 -6.31
CA LEU A 115 6.41 10.47 -5.66
C LEU A 115 7.36 9.26 -5.74
N LYS A 116 8.57 9.51 -6.23
CA LYS A 116 9.68 8.57 -6.09
C LYS A 116 10.23 8.75 -4.68
N ALA A 117 10.19 7.70 -3.86
CA ALA A 117 10.71 7.75 -2.50
C ALA A 117 11.60 6.53 -2.25
N PRO A 118 12.69 6.67 -1.46
CA PRO A 118 13.50 5.53 -1.08
C PRO A 118 12.73 4.62 -0.10
N ASP A 119 13.23 3.40 0.08
CA ASP A 119 12.76 2.52 1.15
C ASP A 119 13.21 3.06 2.52
N MET A 120 12.30 3.81 3.15
CA MET A 120 12.50 4.44 4.46
C MET A 120 11.17 4.56 5.21
N TYR A 121 11.18 5.13 6.42
CA TYR A 121 9.93 5.36 7.15
C TYR A 121 9.21 6.64 6.72
N MET A 122 7.88 6.61 6.86
CA MET A 122 6.98 7.72 6.62
C MET A 122 5.95 7.80 7.73
N GLU A 123 5.86 8.96 8.40
CA GLU A 123 4.71 9.32 9.23
C GLU A 123 3.52 9.62 8.30
N LYS A 124 2.35 9.06 8.60
CA LYS A 124 1.14 9.13 7.80
C LYS A 124 -0.01 9.62 8.67
N LEU A 125 -0.83 10.51 8.14
CA LEU A 125 -2.13 10.90 8.69
C LEU A 125 -3.16 10.88 7.57
N VAL A 126 -4.17 10.03 7.69
CA VAL A 126 -5.18 9.80 6.64
C VAL A 126 -6.57 10.02 7.20
N VAL A 127 -7.44 10.64 6.40
CA VAL A 127 -8.87 10.79 6.67
C VAL A 127 -9.71 10.59 5.41
N GLY A 128 -10.96 10.16 5.60
CA GLY A 128 -11.93 10.04 4.51
C GLY A 128 -12.40 11.38 3.92
N GLN A 129 -13.16 11.32 2.82
CA GLN A 129 -13.59 12.48 2.03
C GLN A 129 -14.29 13.58 2.85
N GLU A 130 -15.08 13.22 3.86
CA GLU A 130 -15.81 14.16 4.72
C GLU A 130 -14.90 15.14 5.47
N CYS A 131 -13.68 14.69 5.81
CA CYS A 131 -12.69 15.45 6.57
C CYS A 131 -11.53 15.97 5.72
N LYS A 132 -11.66 15.94 4.39
CA LYS A 132 -10.64 16.47 3.49
C LYS A 132 -10.31 17.94 3.79
N GLY A 133 -9.02 18.26 3.88
CA GLY A 133 -8.49 19.57 4.22
C GLY A 133 -8.52 19.90 5.72
N MET A 134 -8.93 18.97 6.59
CA MET A 134 -9.02 19.21 8.04
C MET A 134 -7.77 18.81 8.82
N ILE A 135 -6.84 18.08 8.20
CA ILE A 135 -5.63 17.55 8.85
C ILE A 135 -4.39 18.42 8.60
N ASP A 136 -3.47 18.41 9.56
CA ASP A 136 -2.15 19.07 9.47
C ASP A 136 -1.14 18.37 10.38
N LEU A 137 -0.15 17.68 9.80
CA LEU A 137 0.92 16.98 10.51
C LEU A 137 1.90 17.93 11.24
N ASN A 138 1.85 19.24 11.01
CA ASN A 138 2.59 20.21 11.81
C ASN A 138 1.90 20.53 13.14
N LEU A 139 0.64 20.14 13.30
CA LEU A 139 -0.10 20.27 14.55
C LEU A 139 0.06 19.01 15.40
N PRO A 140 -0.03 19.13 16.74
CA PRO A 140 -0.13 17.96 17.62
C PRO A 140 -1.30 17.05 17.20
N LEU A 141 -1.13 15.73 17.34
CA LEU A 141 -2.15 14.74 16.97
C LEU A 141 -3.49 15.01 17.68
N GLU A 142 -3.47 15.42 18.94
CA GLU A 142 -4.68 15.81 19.69
C GLU A 142 -5.49 16.91 18.96
N GLN A 143 -4.80 17.90 18.39
CA GLN A 143 -5.49 18.98 17.68
C GLN A 143 -6.13 18.48 16.38
N ASN A 144 -5.46 17.57 15.66
CA ASN A 144 -6.03 16.90 14.49
C ASN A 144 -7.29 16.10 14.88
N LEU A 145 -7.22 15.31 15.96
CA LEU A 145 -8.36 14.54 16.48
C LEU A 145 -9.56 15.45 16.81
N ARG A 146 -9.33 16.57 17.48
CA ARG A 146 -10.38 17.55 17.79
C ARG A 146 -10.98 18.20 16.54
N ARG A 147 -10.16 18.53 15.54
CA ARG A 147 -10.61 19.09 14.25
C ARG A 147 -11.49 18.08 13.50
N VAL A 148 -11.06 16.82 13.42
CA VAL A 148 -11.83 15.75 12.76
C VAL A 148 -13.13 15.47 13.52
N ALA A 149 -13.10 15.35 14.86
CA ALA A 149 -14.28 15.17 15.70
C ALA A 149 -15.33 16.28 15.46
N SER A 150 -14.88 17.54 15.47
CA SER A 150 -15.73 18.71 15.22
C SER A 150 -16.37 18.65 13.83
N LYS A 151 -15.59 18.33 12.80
CA LYS A 151 -16.09 18.22 11.42
C LYS A 151 -17.15 17.14 11.26
N LYS A 152 -16.98 15.99 11.92
CA LYS A 152 -17.93 14.86 11.88
C LYS A 152 -19.09 14.98 12.88
N GLY A 153 -19.12 16.03 13.70
CA GLY A 153 -20.11 16.18 14.77
C GLY A 153 -20.02 15.07 15.84
N LYS A 154 -18.83 14.49 16.04
CA LYS A 154 -18.57 13.41 17.01
C LYS A 154 -17.90 13.94 18.27
N LEU A 155 -18.14 13.28 19.40
CA LEU A 155 -17.28 13.42 20.58
C LEU A 155 -15.94 12.72 20.31
N LEU A 156 -14.86 13.15 20.98
CA LEU A 156 -13.57 12.44 20.93
C LEU A 156 -13.72 10.95 21.29
N SER A 157 -14.57 10.63 22.26
CA SER A 157 -14.85 9.25 22.67
C SER A 157 -15.57 8.39 21.63
N GLN A 158 -16.10 9.01 20.58
CA GLN A 158 -16.75 8.34 19.45
C GLN A 158 -15.84 8.26 18.23
N LEU A 159 -14.67 8.90 18.26
CA LEU A 159 -13.68 8.74 17.20
C LEU A 159 -12.98 7.39 17.32
N THR A 160 -12.74 6.78 16.16
CA THR A 160 -11.88 5.60 16.02
C THR A 160 -10.68 5.91 15.14
N ILE A 161 -9.48 5.66 15.66
CA ILE A 161 -8.23 5.82 14.92
C ILE A 161 -7.47 4.49 14.84
N ALA A 162 -6.95 4.17 13.66
CA ALA A 162 -6.07 3.03 13.48
C ALA A 162 -4.60 3.45 13.58
N ILE A 163 -3.80 2.65 14.30
CA ILE A 163 -2.36 2.89 14.50
C ILE A 163 -1.64 1.54 14.47
N LEU A 164 -0.47 1.45 13.81
CA LEU A 164 0.35 0.23 13.85
C LEU A 164 0.80 -0.08 15.29
N ALA A 165 0.58 -1.30 15.75
CA ALA A 165 0.99 -1.83 17.05
C ALA A 165 2.49 -2.17 17.05
N LYS A 166 3.33 -1.12 17.09
CA LYS A 166 4.79 -1.22 17.12
C LYS A 166 5.34 -0.50 18.36
N PRO A 167 6.51 -0.88 18.89
CA PRO A 167 7.12 -0.19 20.04
C PRO A 167 7.22 1.33 19.88
N ARG A 168 7.52 1.80 18.66
CA ARG A 168 7.57 3.23 18.29
C ARG A 168 6.24 4.00 18.47
N HIS A 169 5.12 3.30 18.61
CA HIS A 169 3.79 3.90 18.76
C HIS A 169 3.17 3.69 20.15
N GLU A 170 3.80 2.97 21.07
CA GLU A 170 3.22 2.68 22.39
C GLU A 170 2.82 3.97 23.14
N LYS A 171 3.69 4.98 23.10
CA LYS A 171 3.43 6.28 23.71
C LYS A 171 2.23 6.99 23.09
N ILE A 172 2.20 7.09 21.75
CA ILE A 172 1.12 7.82 21.08
C ILE A 172 -0.22 7.10 21.20
N ILE A 173 -0.23 5.75 21.18
CA ILE A 173 -1.42 4.95 21.45
C ILE A 173 -1.95 5.25 22.85
N ALA A 174 -1.10 5.22 23.88
CA ALA A 174 -1.50 5.52 25.24
C ALA A 174 -2.01 6.96 25.40
N ASP A 175 -1.37 7.93 24.76
CA ASP A 175 -1.77 9.33 24.83
C ASP A 175 -3.12 9.57 24.13
N VAL A 176 -3.38 8.91 22.99
CA VAL A 176 -4.68 8.95 22.30
C VAL A 176 -5.79 8.26 23.11
N GLN A 177 -5.49 7.12 23.73
CA GLN A 177 -6.46 6.42 24.59
C GLN A 177 -6.85 7.25 25.82
N LYS A 178 -5.91 7.99 26.42
CA LYS A 178 -6.20 8.91 27.54
C LYS A 178 -7.13 10.06 27.16
N LEU A 179 -7.14 10.47 25.88
CA LEU A 179 -8.10 11.45 25.35
C LEU A 179 -9.52 10.86 25.17
N GLY A 180 -9.70 9.55 25.37
CA GLY A 180 -10.95 8.83 25.24
C GLY A 180 -11.21 8.26 23.84
N VAL A 181 -10.34 8.52 22.87
CA VAL A 181 -10.47 8.03 21.48
C VAL A 181 -10.29 6.51 21.44
N ARG A 182 -11.10 5.81 20.64
CA ARG A 182 -10.93 4.37 20.38
C ARG A 182 -9.72 4.15 19.48
N VAL A 183 -8.75 3.34 19.92
CA VAL A 183 -7.58 2.98 19.10
C VAL A 183 -7.71 1.54 18.60
N ILE A 184 -7.69 1.35 17.29
CA ILE A 184 -7.54 0.04 16.64
C ILE A 184 -6.06 -0.17 16.35
N ALA A 185 -5.38 -0.90 17.23
CA ALA A 185 -3.96 -1.17 17.10
C ALA A 185 -3.74 -2.37 16.16
N ILE A 186 -3.28 -2.12 14.94
CA ILE A 186 -3.11 -3.14 13.89
C ILE A 186 -1.67 -3.69 13.87
N PRO A 187 -1.44 -5.00 13.73
CA PRO A 187 -0.09 -5.56 13.81
C PRO A 187 0.81 -5.15 12.63
N ASP A 188 0.27 -5.17 11.42
CA ASP A 188 0.87 -4.82 10.12
C ASP A 188 -0.28 -4.37 9.18
N GLY A 189 0.01 -3.94 7.95
CA GLY A 189 -1.03 -3.67 6.94
C GLY A 189 -1.60 -2.24 6.96
N ASP A 190 -0.75 -1.21 6.84
CA ASP A 190 -1.24 0.18 6.88
C ASP A 190 -1.85 0.67 5.56
N VAL A 191 -1.61 0.00 4.43
CA VAL A 191 -2.26 0.30 3.15
C VAL A 191 -3.74 -0.03 3.20
N ALA A 192 -4.10 -1.28 3.53
CA ALA A 192 -5.50 -1.70 3.61
C ALA A 192 -6.30 -0.83 4.58
N THR A 193 -5.68 -0.45 5.69
CA THR A 193 -6.29 0.39 6.72
C THR A 193 -6.51 1.83 6.23
N ALA A 194 -5.56 2.40 5.47
CA ALA A 194 -5.74 3.72 4.84
C ALA A 194 -6.89 3.71 3.83
N VAL A 195 -7.02 2.63 3.04
CA VAL A 195 -8.16 2.45 2.12
C VAL A 195 -9.47 2.36 2.89
N GLN A 196 -9.54 1.53 3.93
CA GLN A 196 -10.72 1.40 4.79
C GLN A 196 -11.14 2.75 5.38
N CYS A 197 -10.20 3.57 5.85
CA CYS A 197 -10.50 4.91 6.39
C CYS A 197 -11.25 5.82 5.40
N CYS A 198 -11.15 5.54 4.09
CA CYS A 198 -11.80 6.30 3.04
C CYS A 198 -13.07 5.65 2.48
N LEU A 199 -13.45 4.45 2.94
CA LEU A 199 -14.67 3.78 2.52
C LEU A 199 -15.89 4.25 3.34
N PRO A 200 -17.07 4.46 2.71
CA PRO A 200 -18.27 4.94 3.41
C PRO A 200 -18.75 4.06 4.56
N GLU A 201 -18.57 2.74 4.45
CA GLU A 201 -19.01 1.76 5.44
C GLU A 201 -18.07 1.61 6.65
N SER A 202 -16.91 2.27 6.65
CA SER A 202 -15.88 2.08 7.65
C SER A 202 -16.19 2.78 8.97
N GLU A 203 -15.92 2.08 10.08
CA GLU A 203 -15.93 2.69 11.41
C GLU A 203 -14.66 3.52 11.71
N LEU A 204 -13.62 3.42 10.87
CA LEU A 204 -12.38 4.16 11.05
C LEU A 204 -12.56 5.62 10.63
N ASP A 205 -12.25 6.53 11.55
CA ASP A 205 -12.29 7.97 11.29
C ASP A 205 -10.94 8.51 10.81
N LEU A 206 -9.84 7.94 11.31
CA LEU A 206 -8.47 8.31 10.94
C LEU A 206 -7.55 7.08 10.90
N LEU A 207 -6.46 7.19 10.14
CA LEU A 207 -5.24 6.41 10.35
C LEU A 207 -4.10 7.37 10.73
N TYR A 208 -3.29 6.98 11.72
CA TYR A 208 -2.08 7.69 12.10
C TYR A 208 -0.94 6.74 12.43
N GLY A 209 0.28 7.10 12.04
CA GLY A 209 1.49 6.49 12.56
C GLY A 209 2.62 6.47 11.54
N ILE A 210 3.73 5.86 11.94
CA ILE A 210 4.94 5.70 11.16
C ILE A 210 4.98 4.28 10.57
N GLY A 211 4.90 4.20 9.24
CA GLY A 211 5.02 2.98 8.43
C GLY A 211 6.10 3.14 7.36
N GLY A 212 6.14 2.25 6.37
CA GLY A 212 7.07 2.40 5.23
C GLY A 212 6.60 3.48 4.25
N ALA A 213 7.55 4.16 3.62
CA ALA A 213 7.32 5.20 2.61
C ALA A 213 6.73 4.64 1.31
N PRO A 214 7.22 3.50 0.76
CA PRO A 214 6.60 2.81 -0.37
C PRO A 214 5.08 2.63 -0.23
N GLU A 215 4.67 2.03 0.88
CA GLU A 215 3.28 1.75 1.23
C GLU A 215 2.48 3.06 1.40
N GLY A 216 3.14 4.12 1.87
CA GLY A 216 2.54 5.45 1.98
C GLY A 216 2.15 6.05 0.63
N VAL A 217 2.97 5.87 -0.40
CA VAL A 217 2.66 6.33 -1.76
C VAL A 217 1.52 5.51 -2.38
N VAL A 218 1.54 4.19 -2.21
CA VAL A 218 0.48 3.27 -2.66
C VAL A 218 -0.86 3.59 -1.97
N ALA A 219 -0.84 3.78 -0.64
CA ALA A 219 -2.00 4.22 0.13
C ALA A 219 -2.51 5.59 -0.33
N GLY A 220 -1.61 6.54 -0.58
CA GLY A 220 -1.94 7.86 -1.14
C GLY A 220 -2.72 7.75 -2.46
N ALA A 221 -2.37 6.80 -3.33
CA ALA A 221 -3.09 6.59 -4.58
C ALA A 221 -4.55 6.15 -4.32
N ALA A 222 -4.77 5.22 -3.39
CA ALA A 222 -6.12 4.82 -2.99
C ALA A 222 -6.90 5.98 -2.37
N VAL A 223 -6.29 6.69 -1.41
CA VAL A 223 -6.91 7.84 -0.70
C VAL A 223 -7.33 8.92 -1.70
N ARG A 224 -6.44 9.27 -2.65
CA ARG A 224 -6.76 10.21 -3.72
C ARG A 224 -7.91 9.73 -4.59
N ALA A 225 -7.89 8.48 -5.01
CA ALA A 225 -8.93 7.91 -5.86
C ALA A 225 -10.31 7.87 -5.16
N LEU A 226 -10.31 7.70 -3.84
CA LEU A 226 -11.51 7.73 -2.99
C LEU A 226 -11.91 9.15 -2.57
N GLY A 227 -11.11 10.17 -2.88
CA GLY A 227 -11.39 11.56 -2.57
C GLY A 227 -11.14 11.95 -1.10
N GLY A 228 -10.41 11.13 -0.35
CA GLY A 228 -9.95 11.44 1.00
C GLY A 228 -8.82 12.46 1.03
N ASP A 229 -8.14 12.52 2.17
CA ASP A 229 -6.98 13.36 2.39
C ASP A 229 -5.89 12.61 3.16
N MET A 230 -4.65 12.90 2.81
CA MET A 230 -3.48 12.30 3.43
C MET A 230 -2.39 13.35 3.53
N GLN A 231 -1.71 13.37 4.67
CA GLN A 231 -0.42 14.00 4.79
C GLN A 231 0.61 12.98 5.21
N ALA A 232 1.83 13.19 4.76
CA ALA A 232 2.96 12.34 5.03
C ALA A 232 4.18 13.16 5.46
N ARG A 233 5.14 12.52 6.11
CA ARG A 233 6.46 13.09 6.39
C ARG A 233 7.49 11.97 6.35
N LEU A 234 8.51 12.07 5.50
CA LEU A 234 9.62 11.10 5.49
C LEU A 234 10.44 11.25 6.77
N ILE A 235 10.64 10.14 7.48
CA ILE A 235 11.34 10.08 8.76
C ILE A 235 12.56 9.15 8.64
N PRO A 236 13.77 9.65 8.91
CA PRO A 236 14.97 8.82 8.92
C PRO A 236 14.91 7.68 9.93
N ARG A 237 15.50 6.53 9.59
CA ARG A 237 15.47 5.33 10.43
C ARG A 237 15.95 5.56 11.85
N ASN A 238 17.00 6.36 12.06
CA ASN A 238 17.53 6.62 13.40
C ASN A 238 16.51 7.35 14.30
N GLN A 239 15.62 8.17 13.73
CA GLN A 239 14.54 8.83 14.48
C GLN A 239 13.41 7.86 14.84
N VAL A 240 13.27 6.74 14.11
CA VAL A 240 12.23 5.73 14.33
C VAL A 240 12.72 4.54 15.17
N LYS A 241 13.99 4.16 15.02
CA LYS A 241 14.59 2.94 15.57
C LYS A 241 15.75 3.21 16.55
N GLY A 242 16.12 4.47 16.75
CA GLY A 242 17.23 4.89 17.61
C GLY A 242 18.60 4.85 16.92
N ASN A 243 19.63 5.35 17.61
CA ASN A 243 20.96 5.62 17.05
C ASN A 243 21.95 4.43 17.16
N SER A 244 21.53 3.19 16.88
CA SER A 244 22.49 2.10 16.74
C SER A 244 23.41 2.34 15.52
N PRO A 245 24.64 1.79 15.48
CA PRO A 245 25.53 1.94 14.32
C PRO A 245 24.86 1.53 13.00
N GLU A 246 24.13 0.41 13.01
CA GLU A 246 23.36 -0.08 11.85
C GLU A 246 22.31 0.94 11.38
N ASN A 247 21.55 1.53 12.31
CA ASN A 247 20.51 2.50 11.96
C ASN A 247 21.10 3.82 11.45
N LEU A 248 22.28 4.23 11.94
CA LEU A 248 22.97 5.43 11.45
C LEU A 248 23.48 5.21 10.02
N THR A 249 24.11 4.08 9.73
CA THR A 249 24.53 3.73 8.36
C THR A 249 23.35 3.66 7.39
N ALA A 250 22.24 3.04 7.81
CA ALA A 250 21.02 3.03 7.00
C ALA A 250 20.46 4.46 6.80
N THR A 251 20.48 5.31 7.84
CA THR A 251 20.05 6.71 7.75
C THR A 251 20.89 7.51 6.75
N GLU A 252 22.22 7.32 6.73
CA GLU A 252 23.09 7.99 5.76
C GLU A 252 22.72 7.63 4.32
N LYS A 253 22.42 6.33 4.06
CA LYS A 253 21.91 5.86 2.76
C LYS A 253 20.56 6.50 2.41
N GLU A 254 19.60 6.47 3.34
CA GLU A 254 18.25 7.05 3.15
C GLU A 254 18.35 8.55 2.80
N LEU A 255 19.19 9.31 3.52
CA LEU A 255 19.39 10.75 3.29
C LEU A 255 20.08 11.03 1.96
N SER A 256 21.11 10.25 1.59
CA SER A 256 21.74 10.38 0.27
C SER A 256 20.72 10.17 -0.84
N ARG A 257 19.88 9.13 -0.71
CA ARG A 257 18.89 8.80 -1.72
C ARG A 257 17.77 9.83 -1.82
N CYS A 258 17.31 10.38 -0.69
CA CYS A 258 16.39 11.51 -0.69
C CYS A 258 16.96 12.73 -1.44
N ASN A 259 18.25 13.03 -1.26
CA ASN A 259 18.91 14.13 -1.98
C ASN A 259 18.99 13.86 -3.49
N GLU A 260 19.37 12.65 -3.90
CA GLU A 260 19.42 12.26 -5.32
C GLU A 260 18.05 12.33 -6.00
N MET A 261 16.99 11.94 -5.28
CA MET A 261 15.60 11.99 -5.74
C MET A 261 14.96 13.39 -5.59
N ASN A 262 15.64 14.35 -4.97
CA ASN A 262 15.13 15.67 -4.61
C ASN A 262 13.83 15.64 -3.78
N VAL A 263 13.78 14.76 -2.77
CA VAL A 263 12.62 14.62 -1.88
C VAL A 263 12.95 15.14 -0.48
N PRO A 264 12.14 16.02 0.11
CA PRO A 264 12.45 16.61 1.40
C PRO A 264 12.18 15.64 2.56
N VAL A 265 13.12 15.60 3.49
CA VAL A 265 13.05 14.81 4.72
C VAL A 265 12.53 15.68 5.87
N ASN A 266 11.79 15.11 6.83
CA ASN A 266 11.18 15.81 7.96
C ASN A 266 10.26 16.98 7.58
N THR A 267 9.80 17.01 6.32
CA THR A 267 8.88 18.01 5.79
C THR A 267 7.53 17.37 5.52
N VAL A 268 6.45 18.09 5.83
CA VAL A 268 5.10 17.61 5.53
C VAL A 268 4.86 17.66 4.03
N LEU A 269 4.54 16.51 3.47
CA LEU A 269 4.08 16.28 2.11
C LEU A 269 2.55 16.16 2.13
N LYS A 270 1.87 16.90 1.27
CA LYS A 270 0.43 16.77 1.05
C LYS A 270 0.13 15.61 0.09
N LEU A 271 -1.14 15.23 0.00
CA LEU A 271 -1.59 14.17 -0.88
C LEU A 271 -1.16 14.41 -2.34
N GLU A 272 -1.25 15.65 -2.83
CA GLU A 272 -0.80 16.05 -4.16
C GLU A 272 0.72 15.93 -4.38
N ASP A 273 1.53 15.95 -3.33
CA ASP A 273 2.98 15.73 -3.41
C ASP A 273 3.29 14.23 -3.54
N LEU A 274 2.46 13.37 -2.94
CA LEU A 274 2.56 11.91 -3.05
C LEU A 274 2.02 11.38 -4.39
N VAL A 275 0.87 11.91 -4.81
CA VAL A 275 0.14 11.48 -6.00
C VAL A 275 -0.43 12.70 -6.72
N ARG A 276 0.16 13.04 -7.87
CA ARG A 276 -0.04 14.34 -8.53
C ARG A 276 -1.41 14.52 -9.19
N ASP A 277 -2.00 13.45 -9.71
CA ASP A 277 -3.20 13.53 -10.55
C ASP A 277 -4.19 12.38 -10.34
N ASP A 278 -5.39 12.53 -10.93
CA ASP A 278 -6.50 11.57 -10.79
C ASP A 278 -6.48 10.45 -11.85
N ASN A 279 -5.51 10.45 -12.78
CA ASN A 279 -5.30 9.39 -13.77
C ASN A 279 -4.61 8.17 -13.13
N ILE A 280 -5.18 7.70 -12.02
CA ILE A 280 -4.69 6.59 -11.22
C ILE A 280 -5.66 5.42 -11.20
N VAL A 281 -5.10 4.23 -11.07
CA VAL A 281 -5.81 2.99 -10.72
C VAL A 281 -5.12 2.42 -9.49
N PHE A 282 -5.92 2.10 -8.49
CA PHE A 282 -5.49 1.32 -7.34
C PHE A 282 -6.15 -0.05 -7.42
N VAL A 283 -5.38 -1.10 -7.18
CA VAL A 283 -5.83 -2.48 -7.16
C VAL A 283 -5.26 -3.18 -5.93
N ALA A 284 -6.11 -3.93 -5.24
CA ALA A 284 -5.69 -4.81 -4.16
C ALA A 284 -6.43 -6.16 -4.24
N THR A 285 -5.74 -7.28 -4.04
CA THR A 285 -6.34 -8.62 -3.93
C THR A 285 -6.00 -9.23 -2.59
N GLY A 286 -7.01 -9.78 -1.90
CA GLY A 286 -6.82 -10.39 -0.58
C GLY A 286 -6.08 -11.74 -0.66
N ILE A 287 -4.99 -11.87 0.09
CA ILE A 287 -4.27 -13.15 0.29
C ILE A 287 -4.94 -13.90 1.44
N THR A 288 -5.04 -13.24 2.60
CA THR A 288 -5.77 -13.75 3.77
C THR A 288 -6.99 -12.90 4.03
N SER A 289 -8.00 -13.48 4.69
CA SER A 289 -9.25 -12.75 4.94
C SER A 289 -9.00 -11.60 5.89
N GLY A 290 -9.53 -10.44 5.51
CA GLY A 290 -9.41 -9.21 6.25
C GLY A 290 -10.69 -8.38 6.19
N GLU A 291 -10.65 -7.21 6.83
CA GLU A 291 -11.78 -6.28 6.87
C GLU A 291 -12.06 -5.66 5.48
N LEU A 292 -11.03 -5.47 4.64
CA LEU A 292 -11.19 -4.88 3.31
C LEU A 292 -11.62 -5.90 2.25
N LEU A 293 -11.00 -7.09 2.27
CA LEU A 293 -11.10 -8.12 1.24
C LEU A 293 -11.08 -9.51 1.86
N LYS A 294 -11.86 -10.42 1.27
CA LYS A 294 -11.75 -11.86 1.55
C LYS A 294 -10.43 -12.39 1.01
N GLY A 295 -9.84 -13.32 1.77
CA GLY A 295 -8.66 -14.05 1.36
C GLY A 295 -8.99 -15.16 0.38
N ILE A 296 -7.93 -15.73 -0.19
CA ILE A 296 -8.04 -16.81 -1.16
C ILE A 296 -8.64 -18.05 -0.51
N LYS A 297 -9.56 -18.69 -1.24
CA LYS A 297 -10.07 -20.02 -0.90
C LYS A 297 -9.80 -20.95 -2.05
N ARG A 298 -9.39 -22.17 -1.76
CA ARG A 298 -9.18 -23.19 -2.78
C ARG A 298 -9.97 -24.45 -2.48
N ARG A 299 -10.58 -25.02 -3.52
CA ARG A 299 -11.29 -26.30 -3.49
C ARG A 299 -10.87 -27.11 -4.72
N GLY A 300 -9.97 -28.06 -4.51
CA GLY A 300 -9.34 -28.80 -5.59
C GLY A 300 -8.66 -27.86 -6.59
N ASN A 301 -9.09 -27.91 -7.85
CA ASN A 301 -8.54 -27.13 -8.94
C ASN A 301 -9.09 -25.69 -9.05
N ILE A 302 -10.09 -25.31 -8.24
CA ILE A 302 -10.67 -23.97 -8.29
C ILE A 302 -10.17 -23.15 -7.10
N ALA A 303 -9.55 -22.01 -7.39
CA ALA A 303 -9.20 -20.99 -6.40
C ALA A 303 -10.09 -19.75 -6.61
N SER A 304 -10.60 -19.15 -5.54
CA SER A 304 -11.42 -17.94 -5.59
C SER A 304 -10.67 -16.76 -4.95
N THR A 305 -10.69 -15.60 -5.61
CA THR A 305 -10.09 -14.35 -5.12
C THR A 305 -11.14 -13.24 -4.99
N GLU A 306 -10.87 -12.25 -4.14
CA GLU A 306 -11.64 -10.99 -4.08
C GLU A 306 -10.68 -9.81 -4.28
N THR A 307 -10.97 -8.97 -5.28
CA THR A 307 -10.12 -7.86 -5.70
C THR A 307 -10.87 -6.54 -5.63
N LEU A 308 -10.28 -5.55 -4.98
CA LEU A 308 -10.73 -4.16 -5.00
C LEU A 308 -10.04 -3.43 -6.14
N LEU A 309 -10.80 -2.81 -7.03
CA LEU A 309 -10.30 -1.95 -8.10
C LEU A 309 -10.95 -0.58 -8.02
N ILE A 310 -10.14 0.46 -7.90
CA ILE A 310 -10.57 1.85 -7.79
C ILE A 310 -9.93 2.66 -8.92
N ARG A 311 -10.75 3.41 -9.65
CA ARG A 311 -10.27 4.34 -10.70
C ARG A 311 -10.44 5.77 -10.23
N GLY A 312 -9.36 6.56 -10.19
CA GLY A 312 -9.41 7.95 -9.73
C GLY A 312 -10.37 8.81 -10.54
N LYS A 313 -10.20 8.87 -11.87
CA LYS A 313 -11.04 9.70 -12.76
C LYS A 313 -12.56 9.46 -12.63
N SER A 314 -12.99 8.21 -12.48
CA SER A 314 -14.43 7.89 -12.41
C SER A 314 -14.93 7.65 -10.99
N ARG A 315 -14.02 7.66 -10.00
CA ARG A 315 -14.24 7.24 -8.60
C ARG A 315 -15.01 5.94 -8.45
N THR A 316 -14.93 5.07 -9.47
CA THR A 316 -15.69 3.84 -9.46
C THR A 316 -14.91 2.81 -8.67
N ILE A 317 -15.53 2.33 -7.60
CA ILE A 317 -15.04 1.24 -6.76
C ILE A 317 -15.68 -0.05 -7.27
N ARG A 318 -14.87 -1.08 -7.52
CA ARG A 318 -15.32 -2.41 -7.88
C ARG A 318 -14.75 -3.42 -6.91
N LYS A 319 -15.62 -4.26 -6.34
CA LYS A 319 -15.22 -5.52 -5.70
C LYS A 319 -15.47 -6.62 -6.73
N ILE A 320 -14.42 -7.28 -7.17
CA ILE A 320 -14.43 -8.32 -8.21
C ILE A 320 -14.23 -9.65 -7.50
N GLN A 321 -15.12 -10.60 -7.76
CA GLN A 321 -14.96 -11.98 -7.30
C GLN A 321 -14.65 -12.84 -8.52
N SER A 322 -13.53 -13.56 -8.46
CA SER A 322 -13.01 -14.33 -9.58
C SER A 322 -12.82 -15.78 -9.15
N ASP A 323 -13.31 -16.72 -9.95
CA ASP A 323 -13.01 -18.15 -9.83
C ASP A 323 -11.96 -18.54 -10.88
N HIS A 324 -10.87 -19.13 -10.41
CA HIS A 324 -9.69 -19.47 -11.18
C HIS A 324 -9.60 -20.98 -11.29
N TYR A 325 -9.82 -21.52 -12.50
CA TYR A 325 -9.42 -22.88 -12.84
C TYR A 325 -7.89 -22.89 -12.99
N VAL A 326 -7.20 -23.42 -11.99
CA VAL A 326 -5.73 -23.31 -11.87
C VAL A 326 -5.05 -24.05 -13.02
N ASP A 327 -5.47 -25.28 -13.32
CA ASP A 327 -4.99 -26.12 -14.45
C ASP A 327 -5.09 -25.49 -15.86
N ARG A 328 -5.87 -24.42 -16.03
CA ARG A 328 -6.04 -23.69 -17.30
C ARG A 328 -5.20 -22.43 -17.40
N LYS A 329 -4.40 -22.11 -16.38
CA LYS A 329 -3.50 -20.94 -16.40
C LYS A 329 -2.32 -21.21 -17.32
N ASP A 330 -1.65 -20.13 -17.73
CA ASP A 330 -0.42 -20.20 -18.51
C ASP A 330 0.64 -21.08 -17.80
N ASN A 331 1.41 -21.86 -18.55
CA ASN A 331 2.37 -22.81 -17.99
C ASN A 331 3.45 -22.13 -17.14
N GLU A 332 3.90 -20.94 -17.53
CA GLU A 332 4.89 -20.18 -16.78
C GLU A 332 4.27 -19.65 -15.48
N LEU A 333 3.05 -19.11 -15.55
CA LEU A 333 2.32 -18.69 -14.35
C LEU A 333 2.04 -19.89 -13.43
N LEU A 334 1.64 -21.04 -13.96
CA LEU A 334 1.43 -22.28 -13.20
C LEU A 334 2.67 -22.68 -12.39
N SER A 335 3.85 -22.58 -13.01
CA SER A 335 5.12 -22.89 -12.34
C SER A 335 5.43 -21.96 -11.16
N LEU A 336 4.90 -20.73 -11.18
CA LEU A 336 5.05 -19.74 -10.11
C LEU A 336 4.00 -19.88 -9.01
N LEU A 337 2.85 -20.49 -9.31
CA LEU A 337 1.76 -20.59 -8.37
C LEU A 337 2.00 -21.68 -7.32
N ASP A 338 2.78 -22.73 -7.59
CA ASP A 338 2.99 -23.89 -6.68
C ASP A 338 1.67 -24.34 -5.99
N LEU A 339 0.57 -24.27 -6.76
CA LEU A 339 -0.80 -24.59 -6.36
C LEU A 339 -1.14 -26.01 -6.81
#